data_AF-A0A2V6H7C8-F1
#
_entry.id   AF-A0A2V6H7C8-F1
#
_cell.length_a   1.000
_cell.length_b   1.000
_cell.length_c   1.000
_cell.angle_alpha   90.00
_cell.angle_beta   90.00
_cell.angle_gamma   90.00
#
_symmetry.space_group_name_H-M   'P 1'
#
loop_
_entity.id
_entity.type
_entity.pdbx_description
1 polymer ?
#
loop_
_entity_poly.entity_id
_entity_poly.type
_entity_poly.pdbx_seq_one_letter_code
_entity_poly.pdbx_strand_id
1 'polypeptide(L)'
;MSSGTTAREKVNLRTPDVMAAVQEQVESHYRSDIVEKVRRAGGIISVGDTTVRLAKQFGFCYGVERAIDLAYAARKVFKDRRLFIVGEIIHNPEVNHQIASLGIRNLTGKNKQADISDLGPEDVVIVPAFGTELAIQQQIKDRGCQIVDTTCGDVMSVWKRVRKYASESATSIIHGKAEHEETKATSSRALGDGKGHYLVVLTLADTDYVCEYIRHGGDKQAFLEKFEGAHSPGFDPDVHLQTVGVANQTTMLRGETEEVQRRIQRAVIDRDGPELAEKNFRFFDTICGATQERQDALRELLNVEMDLLLVVGGYNSSNTSHLAEMGEEKLPTYFVLNASRLVSATEIKHYNLHEKREVVSHFWLPNGPAVIGITAGASCPNNLIEETLIRLFELRGTSRYQLDAAA
;
A
#
# COMPACT_ATOMS: atom_id res chain seq x y z
N MET A 1 -7.16 11.16 -45.94
CA MET A 1 -7.95 12.02 -45.03
C MET A 1 -7.31 11.92 -43.66
N SER A 2 -6.75 13.04 -43.19
CA SER A 2 -6.08 13.14 -41.89
C SER A 2 -7.13 13.05 -40.78
N SER A 3 -7.22 11.92 -40.08
CA SER A 3 -7.99 11.82 -38.84
C SER A 3 -7.15 12.42 -37.71
N GLY A 4 -7.21 13.75 -37.59
CA GLY A 4 -6.67 14.44 -36.43
C GLY A 4 -7.38 13.92 -35.18
N THR A 5 -6.65 13.23 -34.32
CA THR A 5 -7.06 12.97 -32.94
C THR A 5 -7.11 14.32 -32.24
N THR A 6 -8.28 14.95 -32.23
CA THR A 6 -8.55 16.09 -31.35
C THR A 6 -8.27 15.63 -29.93
N ALA A 7 -7.23 16.18 -29.31
CA ALA A 7 -6.92 15.92 -27.91
C ALA A 7 -8.18 16.23 -27.10
N ARG A 8 -8.74 15.20 -26.45
CA ARG A 8 -9.96 15.35 -25.66
C ARG A 8 -9.75 16.37 -24.56
N GLU A 9 -10.77 17.18 -24.36
CA GLU A 9 -10.76 18.28 -23.41
C GLU A 9 -10.45 17.76 -22.01
N LYS A 10 -9.51 18.41 -21.32
CA LYS A 10 -9.17 18.05 -19.94
C LYS A 10 -10.35 18.41 -19.04
N VAL A 11 -11.09 17.39 -18.61
CA VAL A 11 -12.20 17.56 -17.67
C VAL A 11 -11.65 17.72 -16.25
N ASN A 12 -11.98 18.83 -15.60
CA ASN A 12 -11.62 19.05 -14.20
C ASN A 12 -12.60 18.29 -13.29
N LEU A 13 -12.11 17.23 -12.65
CA LEU A 13 -12.89 16.43 -11.69
C LEU A 13 -13.04 17.09 -10.32
N ARG A 14 -12.28 18.14 -10.04
CA ARG A 14 -12.13 18.71 -8.70
C ARG A 14 -12.72 20.12 -8.60
N THR A 15 -13.80 20.39 -9.32
CA THR A 15 -14.52 21.64 -9.12
C THR A 15 -15.11 21.69 -7.70
N PRO A 16 -15.22 22.87 -7.06
CA PRO A 16 -15.66 22.97 -5.67
C PRO A 16 -17.01 22.30 -5.38
N ASP A 17 -17.96 22.41 -6.32
CA ASP A 17 -19.29 21.80 -6.25
C ASP A 17 -19.23 20.26 -6.30
N VAL A 18 -18.42 19.71 -7.20
CA VAL A 18 -18.21 18.26 -7.28
C VAL A 18 -17.55 17.75 -6.01
N MET A 19 -16.50 18.42 -5.54
CA MET A 19 -15.77 17.98 -4.34
C MET A 19 -16.63 18.07 -3.07
N ALA A 20 -17.50 19.08 -2.94
CA ALA A 20 -18.44 19.16 -1.82
C ALA A 20 -19.40 17.96 -1.82
N ALA A 21 -19.97 17.62 -2.98
CA ALA A 21 -20.87 16.47 -3.13
C ALA A 21 -20.15 15.12 -2.99
N VAL A 22 -18.85 15.04 -3.32
CA VAL A 22 -18.00 13.87 -3.08
C VAL A 22 -17.78 13.71 -1.58
N GLN A 23 -17.38 14.78 -0.89
CA GLN A 23 -17.06 14.74 0.52
C GLN A 23 -18.26 14.28 1.36
N GLU A 24 -19.45 14.83 1.10
CA GLU A 24 -20.69 14.39 1.77
C GLU A 24 -20.95 12.89 1.59
N GLN A 25 -20.75 12.36 0.38
CA GLN A 25 -20.98 10.96 0.08
C GLN A 25 -19.89 10.05 0.67
N VAL A 26 -18.62 10.45 0.61
CA VAL A 26 -17.48 9.72 1.20
C VAL A 26 -17.63 9.66 2.71
N GLU A 27 -17.99 10.76 3.35
CA GLU A 27 -18.29 10.80 4.79
C GLU A 27 -19.44 9.85 5.14
N SER A 28 -20.53 9.83 4.36
CA SER A 28 -21.64 8.91 4.63
C SER A 28 -21.24 7.42 4.62
N HIS A 29 -20.17 7.05 3.91
CA HIS A 29 -19.72 5.65 3.82
C HIS A 29 -18.61 5.30 4.82
N TYR A 30 -17.78 6.25 5.24
CA TYR A 30 -16.57 5.97 6.03
C TYR A 30 -16.50 6.70 7.37
N ARG A 31 -17.52 7.49 7.72
CA ARG A 31 -17.60 8.20 9.00
C ARG A 31 -17.56 7.26 10.18
N SER A 32 -16.92 7.73 11.24
CA SER A 32 -16.94 7.13 12.57
C SER A 32 -17.09 8.24 13.59
N ASP A 33 -18.09 8.14 14.46
CA ASP A 33 -18.32 9.11 15.53
C ASP A 33 -17.52 8.74 16.79
N ILE A 34 -17.48 7.46 17.16
CA ILE A 34 -16.79 6.98 18.37
C ILE A 34 -15.28 7.14 18.20
N VAL A 35 -14.70 6.70 17.07
CA VAL A 35 -13.25 6.76 16.87
C VAL A 35 -12.76 8.21 16.88
N GLU A 36 -13.51 9.14 16.29
CA GLU A 36 -13.15 10.56 16.31
C GLU A 36 -13.21 11.16 17.71
N LYS A 37 -14.21 10.81 18.52
CA LYS A 37 -14.27 11.21 19.93
C LYS A 37 -13.10 10.65 20.73
N VAL A 38 -12.83 9.34 20.62
CA VAL A 38 -11.72 8.67 21.32
C VAL A 38 -10.38 9.28 20.90
N ARG A 39 -10.18 9.56 19.60
CA ARG A 39 -8.98 10.23 19.08
C ARG A 39 -8.79 11.61 19.71
N ARG A 40 -9.85 12.43 19.81
CA ARG A 40 -9.82 13.75 20.47
C ARG A 40 -9.53 13.65 21.97
N ALA A 41 -9.94 12.57 22.62
CA ALA A 41 -9.66 12.29 24.02
C ALA A 41 -8.27 11.67 24.28
N GLY A 42 -7.39 11.65 23.28
CA GLY A 42 -6.01 11.13 23.43
C GLY A 42 -5.84 9.66 23.05
N GLY A 43 -6.84 9.06 22.39
CA GLY A 43 -6.76 7.71 21.83
C GLY A 43 -6.98 6.59 22.86
N ILE A 44 -7.54 6.88 24.02
CA ILE A 44 -7.79 5.90 25.08
C ILE A 44 -9.27 5.91 25.45
N ILE A 45 -9.87 4.73 25.57
CA ILE A 45 -11.22 4.57 26.10
C ILE A 45 -11.28 3.39 27.06
N SER A 46 -11.90 3.61 28.23
CA SER A 46 -12.03 2.60 29.27
C SER A 46 -13.49 2.45 29.68
N VAL A 47 -14.02 1.22 29.59
CA VAL A 47 -15.37 0.89 30.06
C VAL A 47 -15.32 -0.44 30.82
N GLY A 48 -15.69 -0.40 32.10
CA GLY A 48 -15.55 -1.55 33.00
C GLY A 48 -14.10 -2.02 33.08
N ASP A 49 -13.89 -3.33 32.94
CA ASP A 49 -12.59 -3.99 32.99
C ASP A 49 -11.86 -3.98 31.62
N THR A 50 -12.24 -3.11 30.69
CA THR A 50 -11.64 -3.08 29.34
C THR A 50 -11.14 -1.69 29.02
N THR A 51 -9.85 -1.58 28.71
CA THR A 51 -9.22 -0.37 28.20
C THR A 51 -8.75 -0.62 26.78
N VAL A 52 -9.15 0.23 25.84
CA VAL A 52 -8.63 0.22 24.47
C VAL A 52 -7.74 1.43 24.25
N ARG A 53 -6.59 1.19 23.62
CA ARG A 53 -5.64 2.22 23.19
C ARG A 53 -5.50 2.19 21.68
N LEU A 54 -5.89 3.27 21.02
CA LEU A 54 -5.68 3.46 19.59
C LEU A 54 -4.26 3.96 19.35
N ALA A 55 -3.63 3.53 18.25
CA ALA A 55 -2.41 4.18 17.77
C ALA A 55 -2.65 5.68 17.55
N LYS A 56 -1.62 6.52 17.63
CA LYS A 56 -1.79 7.97 17.36
C LYS A 56 -2.09 8.27 15.90
N GLN A 57 -1.59 7.43 14.99
CA GLN A 57 -1.80 7.53 13.54
C GLN A 57 -2.28 6.19 13.00
N PHE A 58 -3.44 6.19 12.35
CA PHE A 58 -4.08 5.02 11.74
C PHE A 58 -5.14 5.47 10.74
N GLY A 59 -5.68 4.52 9.98
CA GLY A 59 -6.77 4.77 9.04
C GLY A 59 -6.28 5.26 7.68
N PHE A 60 -7.11 5.96 6.90
CA PHE A 60 -6.73 6.45 5.58
C PHE A 60 -5.54 7.42 5.60
N CYS A 61 -4.65 7.31 4.62
CA CYS A 61 -3.67 8.36 4.32
C CYS A 61 -4.17 9.28 3.22
N TYR A 62 -3.55 10.46 3.09
CA TYR A 62 -3.93 11.45 2.07
C TYR A 62 -3.95 10.89 0.64
N GLY A 63 -2.98 10.03 0.28
CA GLY A 63 -2.93 9.40 -1.03
C GLY A 63 -4.14 8.50 -1.30
N VAL A 64 -4.62 7.80 -0.28
CA VAL A 64 -5.81 6.95 -0.33
C VAL A 64 -7.09 7.78 -0.38
N GLU A 65 -7.23 8.79 0.48
CA GLU A 65 -8.38 9.72 0.48
C GLU A 65 -8.54 10.36 -0.90
N ARG A 66 -7.46 10.92 -1.44
CA ARG A 66 -7.47 11.52 -2.77
C ARG A 66 -7.88 10.52 -3.87
N ALA A 67 -7.45 9.26 -3.77
CA ALA A 67 -7.79 8.27 -4.77
C ALA A 67 -9.28 7.89 -4.74
N ILE A 68 -9.82 7.74 -3.54
CA ILE A 68 -11.26 7.53 -3.31
C ILE A 68 -12.04 8.73 -3.84
N ASP A 69 -11.67 9.95 -3.43
CA ASP A 69 -12.34 11.17 -3.87
C ASP A 69 -12.40 11.30 -5.39
N LEU A 70 -11.29 11.01 -6.07
CA LEU A 70 -11.22 11.07 -7.53
C LEU A 70 -12.09 10.00 -8.20
N ALA A 71 -12.23 8.81 -7.61
CA ALA A 71 -13.12 7.77 -8.11
C ALA A 71 -14.60 8.20 -7.97
N TYR A 72 -14.99 8.76 -6.82
CA TYR A 72 -16.32 9.30 -6.60
C TYR A 72 -16.61 10.50 -7.52
N ALA A 73 -15.64 11.41 -7.67
CA ALA A 73 -15.72 12.54 -8.58
C ALA A 73 -15.90 12.08 -10.03
N ALA A 74 -15.15 11.06 -10.46
CA ALA A 74 -15.28 10.48 -11.79
C ALA A 74 -16.71 9.98 -12.04
N ARG A 75 -17.31 9.27 -11.07
CA ARG A 75 -18.71 8.81 -11.19
C ARG A 75 -19.69 9.98 -11.29
N LYS A 76 -19.50 11.05 -10.49
CA LYS A 76 -20.38 12.22 -10.49
C LYS A 76 -20.26 13.08 -11.75
N VAL A 77 -19.07 13.20 -12.31
CA VAL A 77 -18.80 14.01 -13.51
C VAL A 77 -19.18 13.26 -14.78
N PHE A 78 -18.87 11.97 -14.87
CA PHE A 78 -19.11 11.17 -16.06
C PHE A 78 -20.38 10.32 -15.95
N LYS A 79 -21.52 10.92 -15.57
CA LYS A 79 -22.77 10.23 -15.20
C LYS A 79 -23.28 9.24 -16.27
N ASP A 80 -23.13 9.56 -17.55
CA ASP A 80 -23.67 8.76 -18.65
C ASP A 80 -22.64 7.84 -19.31
N ARG A 81 -21.41 7.80 -18.77
CA ARG A 81 -20.31 7.00 -19.33
C ARG A 81 -20.09 5.74 -18.51
N ARG A 82 -19.53 4.71 -19.15
CA ARG A 82 -19.05 3.51 -18.48
C ARG A 82 -17.73 3.84 -17.78
N LEU A 83 -17.64 3.50 -16.50
CA LEU A 83 -16.42 3.66 -15.72
C LEU A 83 -15.80 2.31 -15.44
N PHE A 84 -14.49 2.28 -15.57
CA PHE A 84 -13.67 1.12 -15.29
C PHE A 84 -12.52 1.50 -14.37
N ILE A 85 -11.94 0.51 -13.72
CA ILE A 85 -10.73 0.65 -12.92
C ILE A 85 -9.75 -0.48 -13.25
N VAL A 86 -8.46 -0.17 -13.26
CA VAL A 86 -7.41 -1.18 -13.38
C VAL A 86 -7.13 -1.76 -12.00
N GLY A 87 -7.64 -2.96 -11.73
CA GLY A 87 -7.44 -3.65 -10.46
C GLY A 87 -8.27 -3.03 -9.33
N GLU A 88 -7.69 -3.01 -8.14
CA GLU A 88 -8.29 -2.41 -6.95
C GLU A 88 -7.93 -0.92 -6.84
N ILE A 89 -8.81 -0.07 -6.31
CA ILE A 89 -8.46 1.34 -6.05
C ILE A 89 -7.33 1.46 -5.00
N ILE A 90 -7.42 0.61 -3.98
CA ILE A 90 -6.50 0.42 -2.86
C ILE A 90 -6.64 -1.01 -2.34
N HIS A 91 -5.69 -1.51 -1.56
CA HIS A 91 -5.78 -2.84 -0.92
C HIS A 91 -6.69 -2.84 0.32
N ASN A 92 -7.99 -2.73 0.08
CA ASN A 92 -9.05 -2.91 1.07
C ASN A 92 -10.33 -3.44 0.40
N PRO A 93 -10.78 -4.67 0.70
CA PRO A 93 -11.89 -5.28 -0.03
C PRO A 93 -13.22 -4.53 0.14
N GLU A 94 -13.47 -3.92 1.30
CA GLU A 94 -14.72 -3.18 1.53
C GLU A 94 -14.78 -1.87 0.77
N VAL A 95 -13.65 -1.16 0.72
CA VAL A 95 -13.54 0.05 -0.11
C VAL A 95 -13.72 -0.32 -1.60
N ASN A 96 -13.14 -1.43 -2.07
CA ASN A 96 -13.35 -1.88 -3.44
C ASN A 96 -14.79 -2.32 -3.73
N HIS A 97 -15.45 -2.98 -2.79
CA HIS A 97 -16.87 -3.28 -2.91
C HIS A 97 -17.71 -1.99 -3.03
N GLN A 98 -17.37 -0.97 -2.24
CA GLN A 98 -18.00 0.33 -2.32
C GLN A 98 -17.73 1.05 -3.66
N ILE A 99 -16.50 0.99 -4.20
CA ILE A 99 -16.22 1.51 -5.55
C ILE A 99 -17.02 0.77 -6.62
N ALA A 100 -17.13 -0.56 -6.50
CA ALA A 100 -17.93 -1.37 -7.43
C ALA A 100 -19.43 -1.03 -7.35
N SER A 101 -19.96 -0.71 -6.17
CA SER A 101 -21.38 -0.32 -5.98
C SER A 101 -21.72 1.00 -6.66
N LEU A 102 -20.73 1.85 -6.96
CA LEU A 102 -20.87 3.04 -7.80
C LEU A 102 -20.98 2.71 -9.31
N GLY A 103 -20.97 1.43 -9.69
CA GLY A 103 -21.00 0.98 -11.07
C GLY A 103 -19.65 1.10 -11.80
N ILE A 104 -18.55 1.17 -11.05
CA ILE A 104 -17.18 1.20 -11.60
C ILE A 104 -16.70 -0.26 -11.72
N ARG A 105 -16.44 -0.71 -12.94
CA ARG A 105 -16.11 -2.13 -13.22
C ARG A 105 -14.61 -2.40 -13.27
N ASN A 106 -14.16 -3.49 -12.68
CA ASN A 106 -12.73 -3.85 -12.67
C ASN A 106 -12.29 -4.54 -13.98
N LEU A 107 -11.15 -4.15 -14.54
CA LEU A 107 -10.56 -4.68 -15.77
C LEU A 107 -9.55 -5.83 -15.57
N THR A 108 -8.99 -5.97 -14.36
CA THR A 108 -7.87 -6.89 -14.09
C THR A 108 -7.97 -7.54 -12.71
N GLY A 109 -7.11 -8.54 -12.45
CA GLY A 109 -7.03 -9.21 -11.15
C GLY A 109 -8.20 -10.17 -10.88
N LYS A 110 -8.33 -10.60 -9.61
CA LYS A 110 -9.26 -11.66 -9.18
C LYS A 110 -10.74 -11.30 -9.37
N ASN A 111 -11.06 -10.02 -9.26
CA ASN A 111 -12.43 -9.50 -9.36
C ASN A 111 -12.72 -8.87 -10.73
N LYS A 112 -12.02 -9.33 -11.78
CA LYS A 112 -12.21 -8.83 -13.14
C LYS A 112 -13.66 -9.00 -13.59
N GLN A 113 -14.21 -7.93 -14.16
CA GLN A 113 -15.60 -7.83 -14.62
C GLN A 113 -15.72 -7.43 -16.10
N ALA A 114 -14.63 -7.01 -16.73
CA ALA A 114 -14.56 -6.64 -18.14
C ALA A 114 -13.13 -6.81 -18.67
N ASP A 115 -12.98 -6.87 -19.99
CA ASP A 115 -11.68 -6.91 -20.64
C ASP A 115 -11.24 -5.54 -21.14
N ILE A 116 -9.93 -5.29 -21.17
CA ILE A 116 -9.36 -4.09 -21.82
C ILE A 116 -9.77 -4.04 -23.30
N SER A 117 -10.02 -5.20 -23.92
CA SER A 117 -10.51 -5.28 -25.30
C SER A 117 -11.93 -4.76 -25.50
N ASP A 118 -12.74 -4.70 -24.45
CA ASP A 118 -14.14 -4.25 -24.48
C ASP A 118 -14.27 -2.72 -24.40
N LEU A 119 -13.14 -2.05 -24.16
CA LEU A 119 -13.06 -0.61 -24.05
C LEU A 119 -13.24 0.07 -25.40
N GLY A 120 -14.02 1.13 -25.39
CA GLY A 120 -14.22 2.06 -26.49
C GLY A 120 -13.79 3.47 -26.10
N PRO A 121 -13.76 4.40 -27.07
CA PRO A 121 -13.33 5.76 -26.83
C PRO A 121 -14.19 6.43 -25.75
N GLU A 122 -15.51 6.22 -25.72
CA GLU A 122 -16.38 6.87 -24.72
C GLU A 122 -16.21 6.36 -23.28
N ASP A 123 -15.32 5.40 -23.02
CA ASP A 123 -15.10 4.90 -21.66
C ASP A 123 -14.13 5.76 -20.85
N VAL A 124 -14.28 5.69 -19.53
CA VAL A 124 -13.39 6.31 -18.56
C VAL A 124 -12.71 5.21 -17.75
N VAL A 125 -11.39 5.26 -17.64
CA VAL A 125 -10.61 4.27 -16.90
C VAL A 125 -9.83 4.96 -15.78
N ILE A 126 -10.06 4.49 -14.56
CA ILE A 126 -9.37 4.92 -13.36
C ILE A 126 -8.10 4.08 -13.20
N VAL A 127 -6.97 4.77 -13.03
CA VAL A 127 -5.70 4.16 -12.62
C VAL A 127 -5.60 4.29 -11.09
N PRO A 128 -5.31 3.21 -10.35
CA PRO A 128 -5.42 3.18 -8.89
C PRO A 128 -4.31 3.94 -8.16
N ALA A 129 -4.39 4.02 -6.83
CA ALA A 129 -3.47 4.81 -6.00
C ALA A 129 -2.00 4.37 -6.11
N PHE A 130 -1.75 3.08 -6.32
CA PHE A 130 -0.42 2.50 -6.54
C PHE A 130 0.03 2.54 -8.01
N GLY A 131 -0.80 3.09 -8.90
CA GLY A 131 -0.52 3.23 -10.31
C GLY A 131 -0.73 1.95 -11.13
N THR A 132 -0.24 1.96 -12.37
CA THR A 132 -0.30 0.80 -13.26
C THR A 132 0.93 0.77 -14.18
N GLU A 133 1.19 -0.40 -14.75
CA GLU A 133 2.26 -0.61 -15.71
C GLU A 133 2.09 0.23 -16.97
N LEU A 134 3.20 0.64 -17.57
CA LEU A 134 3.21 1.42 -18.81
C LEU A 134 2.45 0.74 -19.95
N ALA A 135 2.58 -0.59 -20.08
CA ALA A 135 1.92 -1.36 -21.14
C ALA A 135 0.39 -1.29 -21.02
N ILE A 136 -0.16 -1.47 -19.81
CA ILE A 136 -1.59 -1.37 -19.55
C ILE A 136 -2.08 0.05 -19.80
N GLN A 137 -1.33 1.06 -19.33
CA GLN A 137 -1.67 2.45 -19.57
C GLN A 137 -1.69 2.79 -21.07
N GLN A 138 -0.77 2.23 -21.85
CA GLN A 138 -0.72 2.42 -23.30
C GLN A 138 -1.89 1.74 -23.99
N GLN A 139 -2.23 0.50 -23.63
CA GLN A 139 -3.40 -0.20 -24.16
C GLN A 139 -4.69 0.59 -23.97
N ILE A 140 -4.88 1.21 -22.80
CA ILE A 140 -6.05 2.07 -22.51
C ILE A 140 -6.05 3.33 -23.38
N LYS A 141 -4.88 3.96 -23.58
CA LYS A 141 -4.73 5.14 -24.46
C LYS A 141 -5.01 4.80 -25.92
N ASP A 142 -4.54 3.65 -26.40
CA ASP A 142 -4.74 3.19 -27.77
C ASP A 142 -6.22 2.95 -28.09
N ARG A 143 -7.03 2.65 -27.06
CA ARG A 143 -8.50 2.56 -27.15
C ARG A 143 -9.22 3.92 -27.16
N GLY A 144 -8.47 5.01 -27.00
CA GLY A 144 -9.01 6.38 -26.96
C GLY A 144 -9.74 6.73 -25.67
N CYS A 145 -9.63 5.90 -24.62
CA CYS A 145 -10.34 6.10 -23.36
C CYS A 145 -9.84 7.36 -22.62
N GLN A 146 -10.71 7.93 -21.78
CA GLN A 146 -10.31 8.98 -20.85
C GLN A 146 -9.71 8.36 -19.60
N ILE A 147 -8.49 8.78 -19.23
CA ILE A 147 -7.81 8.27 -18.03
C ILE A 147 -8.02 9.23 -16.86
N VAL A 148 -8.45 8.70 -15.73
CA VAL A 148 -8.44 9.36 -14.43
C VAL A 148 -7.30 8.75 -13.60
N ASP A 149 -6.19 9.47 -13.49
CA ASP A 149 -5.01 8.97 -12.79
C ASP A 149 -5.05 9.35 -11.31
N THR A 150 -5.30 8.37 -10.45
CA THR A 150 -5.36 8.57 -9.00
C THR A 150 -4.06 8.17 -8.29
N THR A 151 -2.97 7.94 -9.03
CA THR A 151 -1.68 7.54 -8.46
C THR A 151 -1.25 8.53 -7.37
N CYS A 152 -0.79 8.02 -6.23
CA CYS A 152 -0.30 8.78 -5.09
C CYS A 152 0.94 9.61 -5.46
N GLY A 153 1.07 10.83 -4.92
CA GLY A 153 2.21 11.70 -5.17
C GLY A 153 3.55 11.10 -4.72
N ASP A 154 3.55 10.30 -3.65
CA ASP A 154 4.75 9.62 -3.16
C ASP A 154 5.20 8.51 -4.11
N VAL A 155 4.25 7.74 -4.65
CA VAL A 155 4.52 6.73 -5.69
C VAL A 155 5.07 7.40 -6.96
N MET A 156 4.47 8.52 -7.38
CA MET A 156 4.98 9.31 -8.51
C MET A 156 6.40 9.84 -8.27
N SER A 157 6.74 10.14 -7.01
CA SER A 157 8.08 10.57 -6.63
C SER A 157 9.10 9.44 -6.80
N VAL A 158 8.75 8.20 -6.43
CA VAL A 158 9.56 7.01 -6.72
C VAL A 158 9.77 6.84 -8.23
N TRP A 159 8.69 6.98 -9.01
CA TRP A 159 8.77 6.90 -10.48
C TRP A 159 9.68 7.96 -11.10
N LYS A 160 9.79 9.13 -10.49
CA LYS A 160 10.73 10.17 -10.92
C LYS A 160 12.18 9.74 -10.66
N ARG A 161 12.45 9.02 -9.56
CA ARG A 161 13.79 8.51 -9.22
C ARG A 161 14.25 7.41 -10.17
N VAL A 162 13.43 6.37 -10.36
CA VAL A 162 13.82 5.26 -11.25
C VAL A 162 13.98 5.71 -12.71
N ARG A 163 13.19 6.68 -13.17
CA ARG A 163 13.39 7.31 -14.49
C ARG A 163 14.69 8.11 -14.57
N LYS A 164 15.04 8.81 -13.49
CA LYS A 164 16.32 9.52 -13.40
C LYS A 164 17.50 8.53 -13.45
N TYR A 165 17.41 7.41 -12.74
CA TYR A 165 18.42 6.35 -12.79
C TYR A 165 18.61 5.82 -14.21
N ALA A 166 17.50 5.50 -14.90
CA ALA A 166 17.55 5.09 -16.31
C ALA A 166 18.24 6.12 -17.21
N SER A 167 17.94 7.42 -17.04
CA SER A 167 18.60 8.49 -17.81
C SER A 167 20.10 8.67 -17.51
N GLU A 168 20.54 8.22 -16.34
CA GLU A 168 21.94 8.25 -15.89
C GLU A 168 22.66 6.92 -16.13
N SER A 169 22.04 5.97 -16.83
CA SER A 169 22.55 4.59 -17.03
C SER A 169 22.83 3.85 -15.72
N ALA A 170 22.09 4.19 -14.66
CA ALA A 170 22.11 3.50 -13.39
C ALA A 170 20.96 2.50 -13.32
N THR A 171 21.24 1.27 -12.87
CA THR A 171 20.23 0.25 -12.62
C THR A 171 19.44 0.58 -11.36
N SER A 172 18.13 0.43 -11.41
CA SER A 172 17.26 0.59 -10.24
C SER A 172 17.22 -0.70 -9.42
N ILE A 173 17.85 -0.73 -8.25
CA ILE A 173 17.60 -1.76 -7.23
C ILE A 173 16.36 -1.32 -6.45
N ILE A 174 15.27 -2.07 -6.58
CA ILE A 174 13.98 -1.74 -5.98
C ILE A 174 13.76 -2.65 -4.77
N HIS A 175 13.78 -2.09 -3.56
CA HIS A 175 13.38 -2.83 -2.37
C HIS A 175 11.86 -2.96 -2.32
N GLY A 176 11.33 -4.17 -2.49
CA GLY A 176 9.90 -4.42 -2.50
C GLY A 176 9.51 -5.82 -2.95
N LYS A 177 8.21 -6.07 -2.99
CA LYS A 177 7.66 -7.36 -3.45
C LYS A 177 7.51 -7.32 -4.98
N ALA A 178 8.24 -8.15 -5.72
CA ALA A 178 8.23 -8.16 -7.19
C ALA A 178 6.82 -8.32 -7.79
N GLU A 179 5.98 -9.12 -7.15
CA GLU A 179 4.62 -9.38 -7.62
C GLU A 179 3.60 -8.27 -7.27
N HIS A 180 3.95 -7.34 -6.39
CA HIS A 180 3.06 -6.27 -5.92
C HIS A 180 2.84 -5.22 -7.01
N GLU A 181 1.61 -4.72 -7.13
CA GLU A 181 1.16 -3.84 -8.21
C GLU A 181 1.97 -2.54 -8.29
N GLU A 182 2.27 -1.93 -7.12
CA GLU A 182 3.13 -0.74 -7.06
C GLU A 182 4.56 -1.02 -7.58
N THR A 183 5.11 -2.18 -7.25
CA THR A 183 6.46 -2.58 -7.68
C THR A 183 6.48 -2.85 -9.17
N LYS A 184 5.45 -3.51 -9.72
CA LYS A 184 5.29 -3.72 -11.17
C LYS A 184 5.18 -2.39 -11.92
N ALA A 185 4.32 -1.48 -11.42
CA ALA A 185 4.18 -0.15 -11.98
C ALA A 185 5.52 0.60 -11.95
N THR A 186 6.23 0.61 -10.82
CA THR A 186 7.53 1.26 -10.65
C THR A 186 8.61 0.64 -11.55
N SER A 187 8.70 -0.69 -11.61
CA SER A 187 9.66 -1.42 -12.43
C SER A 187 9.44 -1.15 -13.92
N SER A 188 8.18 -1.04 -14.37
CA SER A 188 7.88 -0.65 -15.74
C SER A 188 8.42 0.76 -16.08
N ARG A 189 8.43 1.69 -15.10
CA ARG A 189 8.99 3.04 -15.28
C ARG A 189 10.52 3.06 -15.25
N ALA A 190 11.15 2.10 -14.56
CA ALA A 190 12.60 1.97 -14.45
C ALA A 190 13.28 1.64 -15.79
N LEU A 191 12.53 1.10 -16.76
CA LEU A 191 13.05 0.85 -18.12
C LEU A 191 13.32 2.14 -18.91
N GLY A 192 12.71 3.28 -18.52
CA GLY A 192 12.86 4.56 -19.23
C GLY A 192 12.47 4.46 -20.71
N ASP A 193 13.35 4.91 -21.60
CA ASP A 193 13.21 4.80 -23.06
C ASP A 193 13.64 3.41 -23.60
N GLY A 194 13.61 2.38 -22.76
CA GLY A 194 13.99 0.99 -23.09
C GLY A 194 15.46 0.64 -22.88
N LYS A 195 16.24 1.53 -22.23
CA LYS A 195 17.67 1.33 -21.93
C LYS A 195 17.96 1.17 -20.44
N GLY A 196 16.98 1.44 -19.58
CA GLY A 196 17.12 1.29 -18.14
C GLY A 196 16.96 -0.17 -17.73
N HIS A 197 17.59 -0.53 -16.62
CA HIS A 197 17.51 -1.85 -16.01
C HIS A 197 17.03 -1.75 -14.57
N TYR A 198 16.40 -2.83 -14.09
CA TYR A 198 16.01 -2.94 -12.69
C TYR A 198 16.25 -4.35 -12.15
N LEU A 199 16.39 -4.41 -10.84
CA LEU A 199 16.40 -5.62 -10.03
C LEU A 199 15.56 -5.36 -8.78
N VAL A 200 14.64 -6.25 -8.46
CA VAL A 200 13.82 -6.19 -7.26
C VAL A 200 14.43 -7.11 -6.20
N VAL A 201 14.66 -6.59 -5.01
CA VAL A 201 15.11 -7.36 -3.85
C VAL A 201 14.04 -7.26 -2.76
N LEU A 202 13.73 -8.37 -2.10
CA LEU A 202 12.71 -8.41 -1.06
C LEU A 202 13.32 -8.45 0.35
N THR A 203 14.36 -9.26 0.54
CA THR A 203 14.93 -9.51 1.86
C THR A 203 16.35 -8.96 2.00
N LEU A 204 16.81 -8.82 3.24
CA LEU A 204 18.22 -8.52 3.51
C LEU A 204 19.15 -9.63 3.02
N ALA A 205 18.70 -10.89 3.02
CA ALA A 205 19.47 -12.01 2.47
C ALA A 205 19.61 -11.91 0.94
N ASP A 206 18.55 -11.50 0.24
CA ASP A 206 18.63 -11.20 -1.20
C ASP A 206 19.60 -10.05 -1.46
N THR A 207 19.53 -9.02 -0.62
CA THR A 207 20.43 -7.86 -0.71
C THR A 207 21.89 -8.27 -0.49
N ASP A 208 22.17 -9.13 0.50
CA ASP A 208 23.52 -9.64 0.75
C ASP A 208 24.04 -10.42 -0.46
N TYR A 209 23.20 -11.24 -1.08
CA TYR A 209 23.56 -11.96 -2.30
C TYR A 209 23.92 -10.99 -3.45
N VAL A 210 23.16 -9.90 -3.62
CA VAL A 210 23.50 -8.85 -4.60
C VAL A 210 24.80 -8.13 -4.23
N CYS A 211 25.02 -7.84 -2.95
CA CYS A 211 26.24 -7.21 -2.47
C CYS A 211 27.49 -8.05 -2.78
N GLU A 212 27.43 -9.36 -2.54
CA GLU A 212 28.54 -10.27 -2.83
C GLU A 212 28.85 -10.31 -4.33
N TYR A 213 27.80 -10.36 -5.17
CA TYR A 213 27.98 -10.29 -6.62
C TYR A 213 28.59 -8.96 -7.06
N ILE A 214 28.17 -7.82 -6.47
CA ILE A 214 28.79 -6.51 -6.74
C ILE A 214 30.28 -6.54 -6.40
N ARG A 215 30.68 -7.08 -5.25
CA ARG A 215 32.08 -7.08 -4.81
C ARG A 215 33.00 -7.95 -5.66
N HIS A 216 32.52 -9.14 -6.02
CA HIS A 216 33.40 -10.22 -6.48
C HIS A 216 32.99 -10.81 -7.84
N GLY A 217 31.86 -10.39 -8.40
CA GLY A 217 31.19 -11.12 -9.47
C GLY A 217 30.65 -12.46 -8.96
N GLY A 218 30.33 -13.36 -9.88
CA GLY A 218 29.85 -14.69 -9.52
C GLY A 218 29.35 -15.48 -10.72
N ASP A 219 28.54 -16.49 -10.44
CA ASP A 219 27.82 -17.22 -11.48
C ASP A 219 26.59 -16.41 -11.92
N LYS A 220 26.70 -15.81 -13.10
CA LYS A 220 25.62 -15.05 -13.74
C LYS A 220 24.34 -15.86 -13.89
N GLN A 221 24.42 -17.13 -14.25
CA GLN A 221 23.24 -17.95 -14.51
C GLN A 221 22.50 -18.22 -13.19
N ALA A 222 23.23 -18.60 -12.14
CA ALA A 222 22.67 -18.79 -10.81
C ALA A 222 22.04 -17.50 -10.25
N PHE A 223 22.64 -16.34 -10.53
CA PHE A 223 22.09 -15.04 -10.13
C PHE A 223 20.73 -14.78 -10.82
N LEU A 224 20.67 -14.97 -12.14
CA LEU A 224 19.45 -14.74 -12.91
C LEU A 224 18.32 -15.71 -12.50
N GLU A 225 18.66 -16.98 -12.22
CA GLU A 225 17.70 -17.96 -11.71
C GLU A 225 17.16 -17.58 -10.33
N LYS A 226 18.02 -17.10 -9.42
CA LYS A 226 17.59 -16.65 -8.09
C LYS A 226 16.60 -15.48 -8.15
N PHE A 227 16.78 -14.57 -9.12
CA PHE A 227 15.96 -13.38 -9.29
C PHE A 227 14.97 -13.49 -10.46
N GLU A 228 14.60 -14.71 -10.86
CA GLU A 228 13.62 -14.92 -11.92
C GLU A 228 12.31 -14.18 -11.62
N GLY A 229 11.81 -13.42 -12.60
CA GLY A 229 10.62 -12.56 -12.44
C GLY A 229 10.86 -11.27 -11.65
N ALA A 230 12.06 -11.07 -11.09
CA ALA A 230 12.43 -9.90 -10.28
C ALA A 230 13.48 -9.00 -10.96
N HIS A 231 13.78 -9.19 -12.26
CA HIS A 231 14.69 -8.32 -13.00
C HIS A 231 14.15 -7.92 -14.37
N SER A 232 14.66 -6.82 -14.93
CA SER A 232 14.31 -6.36 -16.27
C SER A 232 14.68 -7.38 -17.37
N PRO A 233 13.98 -7.40 -18.52
CA PRO A 233 14.42 -8.15 -19.70
C PRO A 233 15.83 -7.75 -20.14
N GLY A 234 16.66 -8.72 -20.51
CA GLY A 234 18.05 -8.48 -20.93
C GLY A 234 18.98 -8.03 -19.80
N PHE A 235 18.60 -8.23 -18.53
CA PHE A 235 19.45 -7.92 -17.39
C PHE A 235 20.74 -8.77 -17.41
N ASP A 236 21.87 -8.11 -17.24
CA ASP A 236 23.19 -8.72 -17.14
C ASP A 236 23.85 -8.24 -15.85
N PRO A 237 23.98 -9.06 -14.80
CA PRO A 237 24.54 -8.61 -13.53
C PRO A 237 26.01 -8.16 -13.65
N ASP A 238 26.78 -8.65 -14.63
CA ASP A 238 28.18 -8.25 -14.83
C ASP A 238 28.33 -6.81 -15.36
N VAL A 239 27.28 -6.31 -16.03
CA VAL A 239 27.25 -4.97 -16.62
C VAL A 239 26.36 -4.04 -15.79
N HIS A 240 25.15 -4.49 -15.48
CA HIS A 240 24.10 -3.65 -14.91
C HIS A 240 24.22 -3.46 -13.41
N LEU A 241 25.08 -4.19 -12.70
CA LEU A 241 25.41 -3.89 -11.30
C LEU A 241 26.62 -2.95 -11.14
N GLN A 242 27.18 -2.42 -12.25
CA GLN A 242 28.28 -1.46 -12.20
C GLN A 242 27.87 -0.10 -11.64
N THR A 243 26.69 0.40 -12.02
CA THR A 243 26.15 1.66 -11.48
C THR A 243 24.72 1.41 -11.04
N VAL A 244 24.43 1.66 -9.76
CA VAL A 244 23.15 1.30 -9.16
C VAL A 244 22.55 2.46 -8.37
N GLY A 245 21.23 2.56 -8.41
CA GLY A 245 20.43 3.44 -7.57
C GLY A 245 19.39 2.65 -6.80
N VAL A 246 19.22 2.95 -5.52
CA VAL A 246 18.22 2.26 -4.68
C VAL A 246 16.93 3.06 -4.64
N ALA A 247 15.82 2.40 -4.94
CA ALA A 247 14.46 2.86 -4.75
C ALA A 247 13.68 1.84 -3.92
N ASN A 248 12.46 2.16 -3.48
CA ASN A 248 11.63 1.21 -2.73
C ASN A 248 10.16 1.30 -3.12
N GLN A 249 9.44 0.21 -2.86
CA GLN A 249 8.00 0.22 -2.69
C GLN A 249 7.66 1.05 -1.44
N THR A 250 6.74 2.01 -1.56
CA THR A 250 6.48 3.06 -0.55
C THR A 250 6.02 2.53 0.80
N THR A 251 5.47 1.31 0.83
CA THR A 251 4.93 0.66 2.03
C THR A 251 5.92 -0.24 2.76
N MET A 252 7.18 -0.37 2.30
CA MET A 252 8.18 -1.23 2.96
C MET A 252 8.57 -0.71 4.35
N LEU A 253 9.14 -1.58 5.19
CA LEU A 253 9.72 -1.18 6.46
C LEU A 253 10.89 -0.21 6.26
N ARG A 254 10.87 0.90 7.02
CA ARG A 254 11.87 1.96 6.87
C ARG A 254 13.27 1.48 7.22
N GLY A 255 13.42 0.87 8.40
CA GLY A 255 14.71 0.37 8.87
C GLY A 255 15.32 -0.68 7.93
N GLU A 256 14.51 -1.59 7.38
CA GLU A 256 14.99 -2.56 6.40
C GLU A 256 15.44 -1.89 5.10
N THR A 257 14.69 -0.91 4.59
CA THR A 257 15.05 -0.17 3.38
C THR A 257 16.35 0.63 3.55
N GLU A 258 16.53 1.28 4.70
CA GLU A 258 17.78 1.97 5.06
C GLU A 258 18.96 0.99 5.11
N GLU A 259 18.72 -0.21 5.64
CA GLU A 259 19.73 -1.27 5.70
C GLU A 259 20.08 -1.82 4.31
N VAL A 260 19.10 -1.99 3.42
CA VAL A 260 19.34 -2.35 2.01
C VAL A 260 20.26 -1.31 1.34
N GLN A 261 19.94 -0.03 1.51
CA GLN A 261 20.73 1.07 0.95
C GLN A 261 22.16 1.06 1.49
N ARG A 262 22.32 0.92 2.81
CA ARG A 262 23.62 0.90 3.46
C ARG A 262 24.49 -0.26 2.98
N ARG A 263 23.90 -1.45 2.81
CA ARG A 263 24.60 -2.66 2.34
C ARG A 263 25.05 -2.53 0.89
N ILE A 264 24.15 -2.11 -0.01
CA ILE A 264 24.50 -1.89 -1.42
C ILE A 264 25.57 -0.79 -1.54
N GLN A 265 25.42 0.33 -0.83
CA GLN A 265 26.41 1.41 -0.85
C GLN A 265 27.79 0.90 -0.41
N ARG A 266 27.82 0.09 0.67
CA ARG A 266 29.06 -0.51 1.16
C ARG A 266 29.69 -1.42 0.11
N ALA A 267 28.91 -2.29 -0.54
CA ALA A 267 29.41 -3.16 -1.59
C ALA A 267 30.01 -2.39 -2.79
N VAL A 268 29.37 -1.29 -3.20
CA VAL A 268 29.92 -0.41 -4.25
C VAL A 268 31.22 0.24 -3.80
N ILE A 269 31.30 0.74 -2.55
CA ILE A 269 32.54 1.28 -1.97
C ILE A 269 33.65 0.23 -1.92
N ASP A 270 33.32 -1.00 -1.50
CA ASP A 270 34.29 -2.09 -1.37
C ASP A 270 34.88 -2.47 -2.74
N ARG A 271 34.07 -2.40 -3.81
CA ARG A 271 34.50 -2.67 -5.20
C ARG A 271 35.32 -1.52 -5.80
N ASP A 272 34.82 -0.28 -5.67
CA ASP A 272 35.30 0.87 -6.45
C ASP A 272 36.23 1.82 -5.69
N GLY A 273 36.26 1.71 -4.36
CA GLY A 273 36.78 2.75 -3.48
C GLY A 273 35.79 3.92 -3.28
N PRO A 274 36.01 4.75 -2.24
CA PRO A 274 35.04 5.77 -1.82
C PRO A 274 34.79 6.88 -2.85
N GLU A 275 35.82 7.33 -3.56
CA GLU A 275 35.69 8.44 -4.53
C GLU A 275 34.87 8.06 -5.77
N LEU A 276 35.05 6.83 -6.27
CA LEU A 276 34.33 6.36 -7.44
C LEU A 276 32.91 5.88 -7.08
N ALA A 277 32.70 5.42 -5.84
CA ALA A 277 31.38 5.05 -5.34
C ALA A 277 30.38 6.21 -5.36
N GLU A 278 30.81 7.46 -5.15
CA GLU A 278 29.94 8.64 -5.29
C GLU A 278 29.34 8.77 -6.70
N LYS A 279 30.07 8.30 -7.73
CA LYS A 279 29.61 8.27 -9.12
C LYS A 279 28.82 7.02 -9.45
N ASN A 280 29.06 5.91 -8.76
CA ASN A 280 28.46 4.62 -9.08
C ASN A 280 27.26 4.23 -8.22
N PHE A 281 26.99 4.98 -7.13
CA PHE A 281 25.85 4.79 -6.26
C PHE A 281 24.91 6.00 -6.28
N ARG A 282 23.60 5.75 -6.31
CA ARG A 282 22.57 6.78 -6.14
C ARG A 282 21.62 6.37 -5.01
N PHE A 283 21.27 7.32 -4.17
CA PHE A 283 20.29 7.11 -3.12
C PHE A 283 19.37 8.32 -2.96
N PHE A 284 18.08 8.04 -2.84
CA PHE A 284 17.05 8.98 -2.39
C PHE A 284 16.09 8.24 -1.47
N ASP A 285 15.74 8.83 -0.33
CA ASP A 285 14.67 8.29 0.50
C ASP A 285 13.34 8.42 -0.27
N THR A 286 12.71 7.29 -0.52
CA THR A 286 11.45 7.18 -1.27
C THR A 286 10.34 6.53 -0.46
N ILE A 287 10.52 6.36 0.85
CA ILE A 287 9.46 5.88 1.73
C ILE A 287 8.41 6.97 1.92
N CYS A 288 7.13 6.57 1.89
CA CYS A 288 6.02 7.47 2.11
C CYS A 288 5.94 7.89 3.59
N GLY A 289 5.74 9.18 3.84
CA GLY A 289 5.57 9.72 5.20
C GLY A 289 4.42 9.03 5.96
N ALA A 290 3.33 8.70 5.28
CA ALA A 290 2.18 8.05 5.91
C ALA A 290 2.47 6.63 6.43
N THR A 291 3.37 5.89 5.76
CA THR A 291 3.83 4.58 6.23
C THR A 291 4.75 4.76 7.44
N GLN A 292 5.65 5.73 7.41
CA GLN A 292 6.52 6.04 8.54
C GLN A 292 5.73 6.45 9.78
N GLU A 293 4.79 7.40 9.65
CA GLU A 293 3.94 7.88 10.73
C GLU A 293 3.18 6.75 11.44
N ARG A 294 2.68 5.76 10.69
CA ARG A 294 1.97 4.59 11.25
C ARG A 294 2.90 3.63 11.96
N GLN A 295 4.08 3.35 11.40
CA GLN A 295 5.08 2.53 12.07
C GLN A 295 5.56 3.21 13.36
N ASP A 296 5.79 4.51 13.35
CA ASP A 296 6.20 5.28 14.53
C ASP A 296 5.09 5.32 15.58
N ALA A 297 3.84 5.58 15.18
CA ALA A 297 2.70 5.54 16.08
C ALA A 297 2.48 4.15 16.70
N LEU A 298 2.72 3.07 15.95
CA LEU A 298 2.66 1.72 16.48
C LEU A 298 3.84 1.45 17.44
N ARG A 299 5.07 1.86 17.13
CA ARG A 299 6.21 1.74 18.06
C ARG A 299 5.93 2.42 19.39
N GLU A 300 5.35 3.63 19.36
CA GLU A 300 4.94 4.33 20.57
C GLU A 300 3.85 3.57 21.34
N LEU A 301 2.86 3.03 20.64
CA LEU A 301 1.81 2.23 21.26
C LEU A 301 2.37 0.95 21.91
N LEU A 302 3.32 0.27 21.24
CA LEU A 302 3.98 -0.95 21.73
C LEU A 302 4.93 -0.71 22.93
N ASN A 303 5.25 0.55 23.26
CA ASN A 303 6.00 0.88 24.48
C ASN A 303 5.12 0.86 25.74
N VAL A 304 3.82 0.59 25.59
CA VAL A 304 2.87 0.43 26.68
C VAL A 304 2.63 -1.05 26.91
N GLU A 305 2.56 -1.47 28.17
CA GLU A 305 2.11 -2.81 28.54
C GLU A 305 0.64 -3.02 28.16
N MET A 306 0.40 -3.97 27.24
CA MET A 306 -0.92 -4.34 26.72
C MET A 306 -0.99 -5.85 26.57
N ASP A 307 -2.20 -6.41 26.68
CA ASP A 307 -2.42 -7.86 26.61
C ASP A 307 -2.43 -8.39 25.18
N LEU A 308 -2.93 -7.59 24.22
CA LEU A 308 -2.96 -7.94 22.80
C LEU A 308 -3.06 -6.71 21.91
N LEU A 309 -2.77 -6.91 20.62
CA LEU A 309 -2.93 -5.93 19.55
C LEU A 309 -3.92 -6.45 18.48
N LEU A 310 -4.90 -5.62 18.13
CA LEU A 310 -5.70 -5.81 16.92
C LEU A 310 -5.16 -4.92 15.81
N VAL A 311 -4.88 -5.51 14.65
CA VAL A 311 -4.49 -4.79 13.43
C VAL A 311 -5.61 -4.94 12.41
N VAL A 312 -6.26 -3.83 12.04
CA VAL A 312 -7.43 -3.84 11.15
C VAL A 312 -7.03 -3.43 9.72
N GLY A 313 -7.43 -4.23 8.72
CA GLY A 313 -7.32 -3.86 7.31
C GLY A 313 -7.29 -5.03 6.33
N GLY A 314 -7.12 -4.74 5.04
CA GLY A 314 -7.06 -5.75 3.98
C GLY A 314 -5.81 -6.63 4.04
N TYR A 315 -5.96 -7.95 3.89
CA TYR A 315 -4.85 -8.93 3.96
C TYR A 315 -3.81 -8.80 2.84
N ASN A 316 -4.14 -8.13 1.74
CA ASN A 316 -3.21 -7.79 0.66
C ASN A 316 -2.51 -6.43 0.84
N SER A 317 -2.82 -5.67 1.90
CA SER A 317 -2.17 -4.38 2.17
C SER A 317 -0.79 -4.58 2.80
N SER A 318 0.27 -4.29 2.05
CA SER A 318 1.64 -4.41 2.59
C SER A 318 1.87 -3.55 3.82
N ASN A 319 1.33 -2.32 3.86
CA ASN A 319 1.42 -1.47 5.05
C ASN A 319 0.75 -2.12 6.26
N THR A 320 -0.42 -2.76 6.09
CA THR A 320 -1.12 -3.41 7.20
C THR A 320 -0.37 -4.66 7.66
N SER A 321 0.18 -5.45 6.73
CA SER A 321 1.03 -6.60 7.06
C SER A 321 2.22 -6.21 7.91
N HIS A 322 2.95 -5.15 7.55
CA HIS A 322 4.09 -4.69 8.35
C HIS A 322 3.71 -4.20 9.75
N LEU A 323 2.53 -3.60 9.93
CA LEU A 323 2.04 -3.26 11.28
C LEU A 323 1.75 -4.52 12.11
N ALA A 324 1.22 -5.58 11.49
CA ALA A 324 1.02 -6.86 12.15
C ALA A 324 2.35 -7.55 12.49
N GLU A 325 3.32 -7.56 11.57
CA GLU A 325 4.68 -8.09 11.81
C GLU A 325 5.33 -7.41 13.04
N MET A 326 5.27 -6.07 13.09
CA MET A 326 5.79 -5.29 14.23
C MET A 326 5.09 -5.62 15.56
N GLY A 327 3.80 -5.96 15.53
CA GLY A 327 3.05 -6.38 16.70
C GLY A 327 3.43 -7.79 17.16
N GLU A 328 3.51 -8.75 16.23
CA GLU A 328 3.85 -10.16 16.51
C GLU A 328 5.22 -10.31 17.20
N GLU A 329 6.15 -9.39 16.96
CA GLU A 329 7.45 -9.34 17.65
C GLU A 329 7.36 -9.02 19.16
N LYS A 330 6.23 -8.47 19.64
CA LYS A 330 6.10 -7.90 20.99
C LYS A 330 5.01 -8.54 21.85
N LEU A 331 3.84 -8.79 21.27
CA LEU A 331 2.66 -9.26 22.01
C LEU A 331 1.71 -10.04 21.09
N PRO A 332 0.76 -10.81 21.66
CA PRO A 332 -0.28 -11.47 20.88
C PRO A 332 -0.97 -10.48 19.93
N THR A 333 -0.86 -10.73 18.63
CA THR A 333 -1.35 -9.82 17.59
C THR A 333 -2.32 -10.55 16.68
N TYR A 334 -3.47 -9.93 16.40
CA TYR A 334 -4.49 -10.49 15.54
C TYR A 334 -4.77 -9.54 14.37
N PHE A 335 -4.40 -9.98 13.17
CA PHE A 335 -4.66 -9.26 11.92
C PHE A 335 -6.05 -9.61 11.38
N VAL A 336 -7.00 -8.69 11.56
CA VAL A 336 -8.40 -8.89 11.19
C VAL A 336 -8.81 -8.01 10.02
N LEU A 337 -9.69 -8.55 9.18
CA LEU A 337 -10.24 -7.77 8.07
C LEU A 337 -11.19 -6.68 8.57
N ASN A 338 -12.08 -7.05 9.48
CA ASN A 338 -13.14 -6.22 10.04
C ASN A 338 -13.72 -6.87 11.31
N ALA A 339 -14.74 -6.23 11.89
CA ALA A 339 -15.41 -6.67 13.11
C ALA A 339 -15.99 -8.09 13.05
N SER A 340 -16.42 -8.58 11.88
CA SER A 340 -17.03 -9.92 11.75
C SER A 340 -16.07 -11.06 12.10
N ARG A 341 -14.77 -10.76 12.17
CA ARG A 341 -13.71 -11.69 12.51
C ARG A 341 -13.56 -11.91 14.02
N LEU A 342 -14.09 -11.01 14.84
CA LEU A 342 -14.23 -11.17 16.28
C LEU A 342 -15.49 -12.02 16.55
N VAL A 343 -15.36 -13.34 16.36
CA VAL A 343 -16.47 -14.30 16.35
C VAL A 343 -17.15 -14.37 17.72
N SER A 344 -16.37 -14.58 18.79
CA SER A 344 -16.85 -14.62 20.17
C SER A 344 -15.73 -14.18 21.13
N ALA A 345 -16.01 -14.09 22.43
CA ALA A 345 -14.97 -13.85 23.45
C ALA A 345 -13.93 -14.98 23.50
N THR A 346 -14.23 -16.16 22.96
CA THR A 346 -13.32 -17.31 22.95
C THR A 346 -12.79 -17.66 21.57
N GLU A 347 -13.25 -17.03 20.50
CA GLU A 347 -12.84 -17.35 19.13
C GLU A 347 -12.64 -16.10 18.27
N ILE A 348 -11.50 -16.03 17.59
CA ILE A 348 -11.18 -15.01 16.58
C ILE A 348 -10.68 -15.67 15.31
N LYS A 349 -11.13 -15.14 14.17
CA LYS A 349 -10.56 -15.44 12.86
C LYS A 349 -9.56 -14.36 12.51
N HIS A 350 -8.36 -14.71 12.11
CA HIS A 350 -7.36 -13.70 11.77
C HIS A 350 -6.37 -14.25 10.74
N TYR A 351 -5.69 -13.35 10.05
CA TYR A 351 -4.75 -13.72 9.00
C TYR A 351 -3.37 -13.97 9.59
N ASN A 352 -2.87 -15.20 9.42
CA ASN A 352 -1.52 -15.55 9.81
C ASN A 352 -0.56 -15.20 8.66
N LEU A 353 0.41 -14.33 8.92
CA LEU A 353 1.37 -13.85 7.92
C LEU A 353 2.33 -14.93 7.43
N HIS A 354 2.69 -15.87 8.29
CA HIS A 354 3.60 -16.96 7.97
C HIS A 354 2.92 -18.03 7.09
N GLU A 355 1.68 -18.37 7.41
CA GLU A 355 0.89 -19.36 6.66
C GLU A 355 0.13 -18.76 5.46
N LYS A 356 0.07 -17.42 5.38
CA LYS A 356 -0.60 -16.66 4.32
C LYS A 356 -2.07 -17.06 4.12
N ARG A 357 -2.78 -17.30 5.23
CA ARG A 357 -4.19 -17.70 5.25
C ARG A 357 -4.88 -17.27 6.53
N GLU A 358 -6.21 -17.24 6.49
CA GLU A 358 -7.02 -17.08 7.69
C GLU A 358 -6.94 -18.34 8.55
N VAL A 359 -6.72 -18.14 9.85
CA VAL A 359 -6.69 -19.17 10.89
C VAL A 359 -7.67 -18.79 12.01
N VAL A 360 -8.03 -19.78 12.82
CA VAL A 360 -8.86 -19.59 14.01
C VAL A 360 -7.97 -19.70 15.23
N SER A 361 -8.07 -18.72 16.13
CA SER A 361 -7.46 -18.80 17.46
C SER A 361 -8.53 -18.83 18.53
N HIS A 362 -8.30 -19.67 19.54
CA HIS A 362 -9.17 -19.81 20.68
C HIS A 362 -8.60 -19.09 21.91
N PHE A 363 -9.47 -18.70 22.84
CA PHE A 363 -9.11 -17.99 24.07
C PHE A 363 -8.31 -16.70 23.83
N TRP A 364 -8.63 -15.99 22.75
CA TRP A 364 -7.87 -14.83 22.28
C TRP A 364 -8.08 -13.58 23.14
N LEU A 365 -9.27 -13.43 23.73
CA LEU A 365 -9.65 -12.28 24.54
C LEU A 365 -9.49 -12.61 26.03
N PRO A 366 -8.68 -11.85 26.78
CA PRO A 366 -8.49 -12.10 28.20
C PRO A 366 -9.78 -11.99 29.03
N ASN A 367 -9.87 -12.78 30.10
CA ASN A 367 -10.89 -12.63 31.13
C ASN A 367 -10.45 -11.60 32.17
N GLY A 368 -11.38 -10.86 32.78
CA GLY A 368 -11.04 -9.81 33.75
C GLY A 368 -10.41 -8.57 33.10
N PRO A 369 -9.67 -7.73 33.84
CA PRO A 369 -9.03 -6.51 33.32
C PRO A 369 -8.16 -6.77 32.08
N ALA A 370 -8.38 -6.00 31.01
CA ALA A 370 -7.64 -6.12 29.76
C ALA A 370 -7.31 -4.74 29.16
N VAL A 371 -6.08 -4.58 28.68
CA VAL A 371 -5.59 -3.44 27.90
C VAL A 371 -5.31 -3.91 26.47
N ILE A 372 -6.06 -3.36 25.52
CA ILE A 372 -6.05 -3.81 24.12
C ILE A 372 -5.60 -2.67 23.22
N GLY A 373 -4.54 -2.92 22.44
CA GLY A 373 -4.12 -2.01 21.39
C GLY A 373 -4.96 -2.20 20.13
N ILE A 374 -5.31 -1.11 19.44
CA ILE A 374 -5.88 -1.17 18.09
C ILE A 374 -5.08 -0.23 17.17
N THR A 375 -4.67 -0.75 16.02
CA THR A 375 -4.13 0.04 14.92
C THR A 375 -4.76 -0.39 13.60
N ALA A 376 -4.56 0.40 12.56
CA ALA A 376 -5.09 0.11 11.23
C ALA A 376 -4.17 0.63 10.13
N GLY A 377 -4.13 -0.10 9.01
CA GLY A 377 -3.31 0.29 7.88
C GLY A 377 -3.82 1.51 7.12
N ALA A 378 -2.98 2.05 6.24
CA ALA A 378 -3.25 3.25 5.43
C ALA A 378 -4.47 3.15 4.49
N SER A 379 -4.99 1.93 4.27
CA SER A 379 -6.16 1.65 3.43
C SER A 379 -7.42 1.31 4.24
N CYS A 380 -7.39 1.41 5.58
CA CYS A 380 -8.55 1.09 6.41
C CYS A 380 -9.39 2.35 6.69
N PRO A 381 -10.69 2.37 6.36
CA PRO A 381 -11.57 3.47 6.75
C PRO A 381 -11.86 3.44 8.26
N ASN A 382 -12.24 4.59 8.83
CA ASN A 382 -12.48 4.72 10.27
C ASN A 382 -13.73 3.95 10.74
N ASN A 383 -14.77 3.83 9.91
CA ASN A 383 -15.98 3.06 10.26
C ASN A 383 -15.64 1.59 10.59
N LEU A 384 -14.67 0.98 9.90
CA LEU A 384 -14.23 -0.39 10.20
C LEU A 384 -13.54 -0.52 11.56
N ILE A 385 -12.82 0.52 11.97
CA ILE A 385 -12.16 0.58 13.26
C ILE A 385 -13.22 0.76 14.35
N GLU A 386 -14.24 1.59 14.10
CA GLU A 386 -15.39 1.75 15.00
C GLU A 386 -16.17 0.45 15.18
N GLU A 387 -16.50 -0.24 14.09
CA GLU A 387 -17.19 -1.52 14.15
C GLU A 387 -16.37 -2.56 14.93
N THR A 388 -15.04 -2.56 14.75
CA THR A 388 -14.14 -3.44 15.50
C THR A 388 -14.14 -3.09 16.99
N LEU A 389 -14.10 -1.80 17.32
CA LEU A 389 -14.17 -1.29 18.69
C LEU A 389 -15.50 -1.66 19.36
N ILE A 390 -16.62 -1.39 18.70
CA ILE A 390 -17.96 -1.76 19.17
C ILE A 390 -18.03 -3.25 19.42
N ARG A 391 -17.63 -4.07 18.43
CA ARG A 391 -17.68 -5.53 18.54
C ARG A 391 -16.82 -6.05 19.69
N LEU A 392 -15.62 -5.48 19.88
CA LEU A 392 -14.76 -5.84 20.99
C LEU A 392 -15.44 -5.57 22.34
N PHE A 393 -16.05 -4.39 22.51
CA PHE A 393 -16.76 -4.04 23.74
C PHE A 393 -18.04 -4.88 23.94
N GLU A 394 -18.77 -5.21 22.87
CA GLU A 394 -19.92 -6.12 22.93
C GLU A 394 -19.53 -7.51 23.45
N LEU A 395 -18.41 -8.06 22.97
CA LEU A 395 -17.87 -9.34 23.47
C LEU A 395 -17.45 -9.29 24.94
N ARG A 396 -17.25 -8.07 25.47
CA ARG A 396 -16.92 -7.78 26.87
C ARG A 396 -18.14 -7.36 27.69
N GLY A 397 -19.36 -7.48 27.14
CA GLY A 397 -20.61 -7.17 27.82
C GLY A 397 -20.98 -5.69 27.87
N THR A 398 -20.29 -4.84 27.11
CA THR A 398 -20.57 -3.39 27.01
C THR A 398 -21.39 -3.11 25.77
N SER A 399 -22.56 -2.51 25.95
CA SER A 399 -23.42 -2.09 24.82
C SER A 399 -22.84 -0.88 24.09
N ARG A 400 -23.23 -0.71 22.81
CA ARG A 400 -22.90 0.49 22.03
C ARG A 400 -23.27 1.79 22.76
N TYR A 401 -24.42 1.83 23.42
CA TYR A 401 -24.86 3.02 24.18
C TYR A 401 -23.89 3.40 25.31
N GLN A 402 -23.40 2.40 26.05
CA GLN A 402 -22.41 2.62 27.11
C GLN A 402 -21.07 3.08 26.54
N LEU A 403 -20.66 2.52 25.40
CA LEU A 403 -19.45 2.93 24.70
C LEU A 403 -19.56 4.38 24.18
N ASP A 404 -20.68 4.72 23.54
CA ASP A 404 -20.98 6.06 23.03
C ASP A 404 -21.03 7.13 24.13
N ALA A 405 -21.44 6.75 25.35
CA ALA A 405 -21.47 7.63 26.52
C ALA A 405 -20.09 7.80 27.19
N ALA A 406 -19.20 6.84 27.01
CA ALA A 406 -17.83 6.88 27.54
C ALA A 406 -16.84 7.58 26.59
N ALA A 407 -17.13 7.54 25.28
CA ALA A 407 -16.41 8.26 24.23
C ALA A 407 -16.81 9.75 24.18
#